data_AF-A0A527HML4-F1
#
_entry.id   AF-A0A527HML4-F1
#
_cell.length_a   1.000
_cell.length_b   1.000
_cell.length_c   1.000
_cell.angle_alpha   90.00
_cell.angle_beta   90.00
_cell.angle_gamma   90.00
#
_symmetry.space_group_name_H-M   'P 1'
#
loop_
_entity.id
_entity.type
_entity.pdbx_description
1 polymer ?
#
loop_
_entity_poly.entity_id
_entity_poly.type
_entity_poly.pdbx_seq_one_letter_code
_entity_poly.pdbx_strand_id
1 'polypeptide(L)'
;MSAESALRDGNTADFQLIETMRWEPGPGFLRFDRHLARLYGSAAELGFHCDPGTVGEALSTAVSGSGVAMRTRLVLSHDGEVTASAQPY
;
A
#
# COMPACT_ATOMS: atom_id res chain seq x y z
N MET A 1 3.94 -20.80 2.87
CA MET A 1 2.89 -19.77 3.03
C MET A 1 3.06 -19.19 4.42
N SER A 2 3.67 -18.02 4.53
CA SER A 2 3.84 -17.34 5.82
C SER A 2 3.01 -16.06 5.75
N ALA A 3 1.85 -16.09 6.40
CA ALA A 3 1.13 -14.89 6.77
C ALA A 3 1.39 -14.65 8.26
N GLU A 4 1.43 -13.37 8.62
CA GLU A 4 1.45 -12.79 9.97
C GLU A 4 2.78 -12.22 10.49
N SER A 5 2.59 -11.07 11.12
CA SER A 5 3.49 -9.93 11.32
C SER A 5 4.20 -10.02 12.67
N ALA A 6 5.48 -9.67 12.71
CA ALA A 6 6.16 -9.36 13.97
C ALA A 6 5.82 -7.92 14.39
N LEU A 7 4.64 -7.72 14.99
CA LEU A 7 4.46 -6.63 15.95
C LEU A 7 5.11 -7.06 17.27
N ARG A 8 6.45 -7.12 17.27
CA ARG A 8 7.32 -7.28 18.44
C ARG A 8 8.75 -7.06 17.96
N ASP A 9 9.22 -5.84 18.10
CA ASP A 9 10.39 -5.53 18.91
C ASP A 9 10.61 -4.03 18.86
N GLY A 10 10.87 -3.43 20.02
CA GLY A 10 11.35 -2.05 20.16
C GLY A 10 12.80 -1.94 19.65
N ASN A 11 13.02 -2.36 18.41
CA ASN A 11 14.26 -2.22 17.70
C ASN A 11 14.06 -1.07 16.70
N THR A 12 15.02 -0.15 16.68
CA THR A 12 15.14 0.98 15.75
C THR A 12 15.32 0.51 14.30
N ALA A 13 14.32 -0.20 13.77
CA ALA A 13 14.12 -0.44 12.35
C ALA A 13 12.95 0.44 11.95
N ASP A 14 13.14 1.33 10.97
CA ASP A 14 12.10 2.22 10.46
C ASP A 14 10.82 1.43 10.19
N PHE A 15 9.73 1.85 10.84
CA PHE A 15 8.42 1.26 10.58
C PHE A 15 7.89 1.77 9.24
N GLN A 16 7.00 1.01 8.61
CA GLN A 16 6.43 1.33 7.30
C GLN A 16 4.93 1.60 7.42
N LEU A 17 4.43 2.51 6.60
CA LEU A 17 2.99 2.71 6.42
C LEU A 17 2.46 1.66 5.46
N ILE A 18 1.30 1.08 5.80
CA ILE A 18 0.69 0.00 5.02
C ILE A 18 -0.76 0.34 4.71
N GLU A 19 -1.13 0.18 3.44
CA GLU A 19 -2.52 0.18 3.00
C GLU A 19 -2.86 -1.20 2.41
N THR A 20 -4.00 -1.76 2.80
CA THR A 20 -4.52 -2.99 2.18
C THR A 20 -5.90 -2.70 1.61
N MET A 21 -6.03 -2.91 0.30
CA MET A 21 -7.18 -2.54 -0.50
C MET A 21 -7.69 -3.73 -1.31
N ARG A 22 -8.97 -3.72 -1.65
CA ARG A 22 -9.52 -4.61 -2.67
C ARG A 22 -9.56 -3.86 -4.00
N TRP A 23 -9.02 -4.48 -5.04
CA TRP A 23 -9.15 -4.04 -6.42
C TRP A 23 -10.15 -4.93 -7.14
N GLU A 24 -10.96 -4.35 -8.01
CA GLU A 24 -11.92 -5.08 -8.86
C GLU A 24 -11.75 -4.68 -10.33
N PRO A 25 -11.88 -5.65 -11.27
CA PRO A 25 -11.86 -5.34 -12.69
C PRO A 25 -13.05 -4.44 -13.05
N GLY A 26 -12.77 -3.28 -13.63
CA GLY A 26 -13.76 -2.25 -13.93
C GLY A 26 -13.73 -1.12 -12.89
N PRO A 27 -14.37 -1.25 -11.71
CA PRO A 27 -14.43 -0.18 -10.72
C PRO A 27 -13.08 0.24 -10.13
N GLY A 28 -12.06 -0.60 -10.19
CA GLY A 28 -10.73 -0.33 -9.65
C GLY A 28 -10.65 -0.56 -8.13
N PHE A 29 -9.89 0.27 -7.43
CA PHE A 29 -9.70 0.13 -5.98
C PHE A 29 -10.94 0.58 -5.20
N LEU A 30 -11.47 -0.30 -4.36
CA LEU A 30 -12.59 0.01 -3.48
C LEU A 30 -12.16 1.04 -2.42
N ARG A 31 -12.95 2.12 -2.27
CA ARG A 31 -12.70 3.23 -1.32
C ARG A 31 -11.32 3.87 -1.51
N PHE A 32 -10.82 3.91 -2.73
CA PHE A 32 -9.47 4.37 -3.06
C PHE A 32 -9.08 5.69 -2.38
N ASP A 33 -9.94 6.70 -2.49
CA ASP A 33 -9.69 8.02 -1.90
C ASP A 33 -9.51 7.97 -0.38
N ARG A 34 -10.22 7.07 0.33
CA ARG A 34 -10.09 6.93 1.78
C ARG A 34 -8.75 6.31 2.17
N HIS A 35 -8.27 5.35 1.37
CA HIS A 35 -6.98 4.72 1.59
C HIS A 35 -5.84 5.70 1.31
N LEU A 36 -5.91 6.46 0.21
CA LEU A 36 -4.92 7.49 -0.09
C LEU A 36 -4.94 8.62 0.94
N ALA A 37 -6.12 9.10 1.36
CA ALA A 37 -6.22 10.11 2.41
C ALA A 37 -5.58 9.66 3.73
N ARG A 38 -5.75 8.38 4.10
CA ARG A 38 -5.10 7.81 5.28
C ARG A 38 -3.59 7.72 5.10
N LEU A 39 -3.12 7.17 3.98
CA LEU A 39 -1.69 7.05 3.70
C LEU A 39 -0.99 8.41 3.72
N TYR A 40 -1.53 9.39 2.99
CA TYR A 40 -0.94 10.73 2.89
C TYR A 40 -1.05 11.50 4.21
N GLY A 41 -2.17 11.36 4.93
CA GLY A 41 -2.33 11.94 6.27
C GLY A 41 -1.29 11.40 7.23
N SER A 42 -1.15 10.07 7.34
CA SER A 42 -0.14 9.44 8.18
C SER A 42 1.29 9.78 7.74
N ALA A 43 1.55 9.83 6.45
CA ALA A 43 2.87 10.21 5.94
C ALA A 43 3.24 11.64 6.35
N ALA A 44 2.31 12.59 6.22
CA ALA A 44 2.52 13.97 6.63
C ALA A 44 2.68 14.12 8.15
N GLU A 45 1.87 13.42 8.94
CA GLU A 45 1.92 13.47 10.42
C GLU A 45 3.21 12.84 10.99
N LEU A 46 3.73 11.81 10.32
CA LEU A 46 4.87 11.02 10.81
C LEU A 46 6.19 11.33 10.10
N GLY A 47 6.19 12.25 9.12
CA GLY A 47 7.40 12.72 8.45
C GLY A 47 7.93 11.83 7.31
N PHE A 48 7.08 10.99 6.71
CA PHE A 48 7.46 10.13 5.60
C PHE A 48 7.55 10.95 4.31
N HIS A 49 8.57 10.67 3.50
CA HIS A 49 8.57 11.11 2.11
C HIS A 49 7.49 10.35 1.34
N CYS A 50 6.61 11.04 0.63
CA CYS A 50 5.55 10.40 -0.13
C CYS A 50 5.32 11.15 -1.44
N ASP A 51 5.54 10.44 -2.56
CA ASP A 51 5.24 10.94 -3.90
C ASP A 51 3.97 10.27 -4.44
N PRO A 52 2.88 11.02 -4.68
CA PRO A 52 1.62 10.47 -5.19
C PRO A 52 1.75 9.77 -6.55
N GLY A 53 2.67 10.22 -7.41
CA GLY A 53 2.92 9.61 -8.72
C GLY A 53 3.44 8.19 -8.58
N THR A 54 4.51 8.02 -7.79
CA THR A 54 5.14 6.73 -7.49
C THR A 54 4.15 5.76 -6.82
N VAL A 55 3.28 6.26 -5.93
CA VAL A 55 2.19 5.46 -5.34
C VAL A 55 1.21 4.96 -6.39
N GLY A 56 0.78 5.83 -7.30
CA GLY A 56 -0.11 5.48 -8.40
C GLY A 56 0.50 4.45 -9.36
N GLU A 57 1.77 4.63 -9.74
CA GLU A 57 2.49 3.71 -10.62
C GLU A 57 2.66 2.33 -9.99
N ALA A 58 3.05 2.25 -8.71
CA ALA A 58 3.19 0.98 -7.99
C ALA A 58 1.85 0.21 -7.94
N LEU A 59 0.77 0.90 -7.61
CA LEU A 59 -0.57 0.30 -7.55
C LEU A 59 -1.07 -0.18 -8.91
N SER A 60 -0.92 0.65 -9.95
CA SER A 60 -1.29 0.31 -11.32
C SER A 60 -0.53 -0.92 -11.81
N THR A 61 0.79 -0.95 -11.57
CA THR A 61 1.66 -2.08 -11.93
C THR A 61 1.23 -3.35 -11.20
N ALA A 62 0.92 -3.27 -9.91
CA ALA A 62 0.55 -4.44 -9.11
C ALA A 62 -0.74 -5.14 -9.58
N VAL A 63 -1.69 -4.40 -10.15
CA VAL A 63 -2.99 -4.96 -10.60
C VAL A 63 -3.10 -5.08 -12.12
N SER A 64 -2.10 -4.62 -12.86
CA SER A 64 -2.05 -4.68 -14.32
C SER A 64 -2.29 -6.11 -14.84
N GLY A 65 -3.21 -6.26 -15.80
CA GLY A 65 -3.54 -7.56 -16.40
C GLY A 65 -4.39 -8.49 -15.51
N SER A 66 -4.81 -8.06 -14.32
CA SER A 66 -5.68 -8.87 -13.46
C SER A 66 -7.10 -8.94 -14.03
N GLY A 67 -7.65 -10.15 -14.13
CA GLY A 67 -9.04 -10.40 -14.58
C GLY A 67 -10.03 -10.68 -13.46
N VAL A 68 -9.57 -10.71 -12.21
CA VAL A 68 -10.35 -11.09 -11.02
C VAL A 68 -10.10 -10.09 -9.89
N ALA A 69 -10.93 -10.09 -8.86
CA ALA A 69 -10.71 -9.24 -7.70
C ALA A 69 -9.37 -9.58 -7.03
N MET A 70 -8.61 -8.55 -6.64
CA MET A 70 -7.29 -8.67 -6.03
C MET A 70 -7.28 -8.02 -4.65
N ARG A 71 -6.62 -8.67 -3.69
CA ARG A 71 -6.15 -8.03 -2.46
C ARG A 71 -4.79 -7.38 -2.76
N THR A 72 -4.76 -6.06 -2.76
CA THR A 72 -3.53 -5.28 -3.02
C THR A 72 -3.02 -4.70 -1.71
N ARG A 73 -1.75 -4.94 -1.41
CA ARG A 73 -1.04 -4.38 -0.26
C ARG A 73 -0.01 -3.38 -0.76
N LEU A 74 -0.14 -2.13 -0.33
CA LEU A 74 0.80 -1.04 -0.56
C LEU A 74 1.62 -0.81 0.71
N VAL A 75 2.90 -0.56 0.55
CA VAL A 75 3.85 -0.26 1.62
C VAL A 75 4.63 0.99 1.25
N LEU A 76 4.76 1.90 2.20
CA LEU A 76 5.57 3.11 2.11
C LEU A 76 6.58 3.12 3.25
N SER A 77 7.87 3.17 2.92
CA SER A 77 8.95 3.40 3.88
C SER A 77 9.16 4.89 4.16
N HIS A 78 9.91 5.20 5.22
CA HIS A 78 10.16 6.57 5.65
C HIS A 78 10.89 7.42 4.59
N ASP A 79 11.79 6.82 3.81
CA ASP A 79 12.55 7.46 2.73
C ASP A 79 11.75 7.62 1.41
N GLY A 80 10.53 7.10 1.36
CA GLY A 80 9.63 7.23 0.22
C GLY A 80 9.71 6.08 -0.78
N GLU A 81 10.39 4.98 -0.46
CA GLU A 81 10.27 3.75 -1.23
C GLU A 81 8.83 3.22 -1.15
N VAL A 82 8.24 2.95 -2.32
CA VAL A 82 6.89 2.43 -2.45
C VAL A 82 6.93 1.05 -3.08
N THR A 83 6.30 0.08 -2.41
CA THR A 83 6.09 -1.26 -2.99
C THR A 83 4.62 -1.64 -2.92
N ALA A 84 4.15 -2.31 -3.98
CA ALA A 84 2.80 -2.83 -4.04
C ALA A 84 2.81 -4.30 -4.47
N SER A 85 2.02 -5.14 -3.80
CA SER A 85 1.81 -6.52 -4.19
C SER A 85 0.32 -6.82 -4.28
N ALA A 86 -0.05 -7.67 -5.23
CA ALA A 86 -1.44 -8.09 -5.41
C ALA A 86 -1.52 -9.61 -5.46
N GLN A 87 -2.56 -10.15 -4.83
CA GLN A 87 -2.91 -11.57 -4.89
C GLN A 87 -4.43 -11.68 -5.08
N PRO A 88 -4.95 -12.78 -5.66
CA PRO A 88 -6.39 -13.01 -5.73
C PRO A 88 -7.05 -12.81 -4.35
N TYR A 89 -8.19 -12.11 -4.34
CA TYR A 89 -8.93 -11.77 -3.11
C TYR A 89 -9.57 -12.99 -2.45
#